data_AF-A0A7S4BL87-F1
#
_entry.id   AF-A0A7S4BL87-F1
#
_cell.length_a   1.000
_cell.length_b   1.000
_cell.length_c   1.000
_cell.angle_alpha   90.00
_cell.angle_beta   90.00
_cell.angle_gamma   90.00
#
_symmetry.space_group_name_H-M   'P 1'
#
loop_
_entity.id
_entity.type
_entity.pdbx_description
1 polymer ?
#
loop_
_entity_poly.entity_id
_entity_poly.type
_entity_poly.pdbx_seq_one_letter_code
_entity_poly.pdbx_strand_id
1 'polypeptide(L)'
;GGVAGVAGGGADAGAVGGVGAGLMGLSSLPTGREWPVGWRSDAEMGARKAKRRRPQTFGAEWQLDQERWLRAARSNLAPNGRIAIVIGDGDGIDALESTCDAAAAVGGLKLCGWASIRAADNNDGDGDGGGGVAR
;
A
#
# COMPACT_ATOMS: atom_id res chain seq x y z
N GLY A 1 -47.26 19.85 45.35
CA GLY A 1 -46.14 20.65 44.82
C GLY A 1 -44.85 19.89 45.04
N GLY A 2 -43.88 19.87 44.16
CA GLY A 2 -43.75 20.40 42.81
C GLY A 2 -42.52 19.69 42.23
N VAL A 3 -42.65 19.12 41.05
CA VAL A 3 -41.54 18.56 40.27
C VAL A 3 -40.83 19.72 39.57
N ALA A 4 -39.52 19.83 39.75
CA ALA A 4 -38.68 20.75 38.98
C ALA A 4 -37.77 19.89 38.08
N GLY A 5 -37.96 20.03 36.78
CA GLY A 5 -37.10 19.43 35.76
C GLY A 5 -35.96 20.36 35.34
N VAL A 6 -35.06 19.85 34.48
CA VAL A 6 -34.38 20.68 33.47
C VAL A 6 -33.90 19.82 32.27
N ALA A 7 -34.21 20.34 31.08
CA ALA A 7 -33.71 20.17 29.69
C ALA A 7 -32.66 19.07 29.37
N GLY A 8 -32.78 18.32 28.27
CA GLY A 8 -32.58 18.78 26.87
C GLY A 8 -31.07 18.85 26.59
N GLY A 9 -30.43 18.07 25.73
CA GLY A 9 -30.69 17.75 24.32
C GLY A 9 -29.36 17.89 23.57
N GLY A 10 -29.20 17.22 22.42
CA GLY A 10 -28.22 17.61 21.40
C GLY A 10 -27.00 16.70 21.26
N ALA A 11 -26.82 16.19 20.05
CA ALA A 11 -25.75 15.31 19.61
C ALA A 11 -24.40 16.04 19.46
N ASP A 12 -23.34 15.43 19.95
CA ASP A 12 -21.97 15.78 19.58
C ASP A 12 -21.56 14.98 18.35
N ALA A 13 -22.07 15.41 17.19
CA ALA A 13 -21.48 15.09 15.90
C ALA A 13 -20.14 15.83 15.77
N GLY A 14 -19.06 15.18 16.19
CA GLY A 14 -17.70 15.64 15.95
C GLY A 14 -17.46 15.76 14.44
N ALA A 15 -17.27 16.99 13.99
CA ALA A 15 -17.09 17.37 12.60
C ALA A 15 -15.95 16.59 11.91
N VAL A 16 -16.31 15.77 10.93
CA VAL A 16 -15.40 15.32 9.89
C VAL A 16 -15.11 16.50 8.97
N GLY A 17 -14.03 17.21 9.24
CA GLY A 17 -13.52 18.28 8.39
C GLY A 17 -13.28 17.75 6.98
N GLY A 18 -14.01 18.30 6.02
CA GLY A 18 -13.96 17.90 4.62
C GLY A 18 -12.56 18.07 4.04
N VAL A 19 -11.98 16.99 3.54
CA VAL A 19 -10.93 17.08 2.53
C VAL A 19 -11.62 17.32 1.19
N GLY A 20 -11.75 18.60 0.85
CA GLY A 20 -12.02 19.01 -0.52
C GLY A 20 -10.90 18.46 -1.40
N ALA A 21 -11.19 17.39 -2.12
CA ALA A 21 -10.31 16.80 -3.12
C ALA A 21 -10.28 17.71 -4.36
N GLY A 22 -9.65 18.88 -4.22
CA GLY A 22 -9.11 19.61 -5.36
C GLY A 22 -7.92 18.82 -5.88
N LEU A 23 -8.03 18.30 -7.10
CA LEU A 23 -6.93 17.64 -7.80
C LEU A 23 -5.78 18.67 -7.97
N MET A 24 -4.83 18.70 -7.03
CA MET A 24 -3.63 19.53 -7.18
C MET A 24 -2.81 18.96 -8.33
N GLY A 25 -2.45 19.83 -9.28
CA GLY A 25 -1.64 19.46 -10.44
C GLY A 25 -0.30 18.84 -10.00
N LEU A 26 0.15 17.82 -10.74
CA LEU A 26 1.36 17.03 -10.44
C LEU A 26 2.64 17.88 -10.28
N SER A 27 2.65 19.13 -10.77
CA SER A 27 3.78 20.07 -10.69
C SER A 27 3.98 20.73 -9.32
N SER A 28 3.02 20.61 -8.39
CA SER A 28 3.12 21.17 -7.03
C SER A 28 3.31 20.10 -5.96
N LEU A 29 3.59 18.86 -6.36
CA LEU A 29 3.86 17.78 -5.40
C LEU A 29 5.23 17.99 -4.75
N PRO A 30 5.32 17.94 -3.42
CA PRO A 30 6.59 18.09 -2.72
C PRO A 30 7.63 17.07 -3.21
N THR A 31 8.90 17.49 -3.34
CA THR A 31 9.97 16.59 -3.80
C THR A 31 10.90 16.23 -2.63
N GLY A 32 10.44 15.34 -1.75
CA GLY A 32 11.29 14.73 -0.72
C GLY A 32 10.91 15.09 0.72
N ARG A 33 11.75 15.84 1.45
CA ARG A 33 11.59 16.07 2.91
C ARG A 33 10.39 16.93 3.28
N GLU A 34 9.80 17.61 2.31
CA GLU A 34 8.60 18.42 2.47
C GLU A 34 7.35 17.57 2.75
N TRP A 35 7.37 16.28 2.40
CA TRP A 35 6.30 15.36 2.77
C TRP A 35 6.20 15.20 4.29
N PRO A 36 4.96 15.11 4.85
CA PRO A 36 4.74 14.69 6.22
C PRO A 36 5.55 13.43 6.53
N VAL A 37 6.10 13.32 7.74
CA VAL A 37 7.05 12.24 8.09
C VAL A 37 6.48 10.85 7.79
N GLY A 38 5.20 10.63 8.05
CA GLY A 38 4.53 9.34 7.77
C GLY A 38 4.31 9.04 6.28
N TRP A 39 4.55 9.99 5.40
CA TRP A 39 4.40 9.87 3.93
C TRP A 39 5.75 9.90 3.22
N ARG A 40 6.85 10.02 3.96
CA ARG A 40 8.20 9.90 3.41
C ARG A 40 8.49 8.44 3.11
N SER A 41 9.38 8.20 2.16
CA SER A 41 9.81 6.85 1.76
C SER A 41 10.49 6.03 2.85
N ASP A 42 10.87 6.66 3.98
CA ASP A 42 11.32 5.98 5.19
C ASP A 42 10.20 5.17 5.88
N ALA A 43 8.94 5.54 5.64
CA ALA A 43 7.73 4.91 6.17
C ALA A 43 7.04 4.00 5.14
N GLU A 44 7.61 3.86 3.93
CA GLU A 44 7.13 2.92 2.91
C GLU A 44 7.49 1.48 3.28
N MET A 45 6.59 0.55 2.96
CA MET A 45 6.89 -0.88 2.99
C MET A 45 8.05 -1.16 2.03
N GLY A 46 9.10 -1.82 2.54
CA GLY A 46 10.28 -2.14 1.74
C GLY A 46 11.20 -0.97 1.39
N ALA A 47 11.20 0.10 2.20
CA ALA A 47 12.12 1.21 2.03
C ALA A 47 13.56 0.74 1.76
N ARG A 48 14.18 1.18 0.65
CA ARG A 48 15.57 0.80 0.26
C ARG A 48 16.59 0.99 1.38
N LYS A 49 16.37 2.02 2.22
CA LYS A 49 17.21 2.31 3.39
C LYS A 49 17.14 1.20 4.45
N ALA A 50 15.97 0.59 4.66
CA ALA A 50 15.80 -0.53 5.57
C ALA A 50 16.55 -1.77 5.06
N LYS A 51 16.43 -2.09 3.76
CA LYS A 51 17.16 -3.20 3.14
C LYS A 51 18.68 -3.05 3.28
N ARG A 52 19.21 -1.86 2.98
CA ARG A 52 20.65 -1.58 3.12
C ARG A 52 21.16 -1.75 4.55
N ARG A 53 20.34 -1.44 5.56
CA ARG A 53 20.73 -1.50 6.97
C ARG A 53 20.65 -2.92 7.52
N ARG A 54 19.65 -3.70 7.11
CA ARG A 54 19.36 -5.04 7.65
C ARG A 54 18.97 -6.03 6.54
N PRO A 55 19.88 -6.36 5.63
CA PRO A 55 19.54 -7.19 4.47
C PRO A 55 19.07 -8.59 4.87
N GLN A 56 19.57 -9.14 5.99
CA GLN A 56 19.22 -10.50 6.44
C GLN A 56 17.79 -10.61 6.98
N THR A 57 17.24 -9.54 7.56
CA THR A 57 15.88 -9.54 8.12
C THR A 57 14.86 -8.85 7.23
N PHE A 58 15.31 -8.24 6.13
CA PHE A 58 14.47 -7.43 5.25
C PHE A 58 13.27 -8.19 4.70
N GLY A 59 13.45 -9.43 4.23
CA GLY A 59 12.34 -10.23 3.70
C GLY A 59 11.25 -10.52 4.73
N ALA A 60 11.64 -10.80 5.99
CA ALA A 60 10.68 -11.03 7.07
C ALA A 60 9.98 -9.74 7.50
N GLU A 61 10.71 -8.62 7.60
CA GLU A 61 10.13 -7.30 7.89
C GLU A 61 9.14 -6.88 6.78
N TRP A 62 9.51 -7.08 5.51
CA TRP A 62 8.67 -6.85 4.33
C TRP A 62 7.36 -7.65 4.37
N GLN A 63 7.44 -8.95 4.68
CA GLN A 63 6.27 -9.80 4.77
C GLN A 63 5.32 -9.36 5.90
N LEU A 64 5.87 -9.07 7.08
CA LEU A 64 5.09 -8.61 8.24
C LEU A 64 4.40 -7.27 7.97
N ASP A 65 5.05 -6.36 7.26
CA ASP A 65 4.46 -5.07 6.91
C ASP A 65 3.30 -5.22 5.93
N GLN A 66 3.42 -6.09 4.92
CA GLN A 66 2.32 -6.40 4.02
C GLN A 66 1.13 -7.04 4.74
N GLU A 67 1.36 -8.00 5.64
CA GLU A 67 0.30 -8.61 6.43
C GLU A 67 -0.44 -7.59 7.30
N ARG A 68 0.30 -6.66 7.93
CA ARG A 68 -0.29 -5.59 8.74
C ARG A 68 -1.15 -4.67 7.89
N TRP A 69 -0.63 -4.26 6.73
CA TRP A 69 -1.34 -3.37 5.82
C TRP A 69 -2.60 -4.04 5.26
N LEU A 70 -2.50 -5.30 4.79
CA LEU A 70 -3.62 -6.06 4.24
C LEU A 70 -4.70 -6.35 5.30
N ARG A 71 -4.30 -6.61 6.54
CA ARG A 71 -5.24 -6.77 7.66
C ARG A 71 -6.05 -5.50 7.89
N ALA A 72 -5.38 -4.35 7.90
CA ALA A 72 -6.05 -3.05 8.02
C ALA A 72 -6.91 -2.72 6.79
N ALA A 73 -6.44 -3.00 5.58
CA ALA A 73 -7.21 -2.80 4.36
C ALA A 73 -8.50 -3.64 4.38
N ARG A 74 -8.39 -4.93 4.73
CA ARG A 74 -9.52 -5.85 4.85
C ARG A 74 -10.57 -5.35 5.85
N SER A 75 -10.17 -4.88 7.03
CA SER A 75 -11.13 -4.42 8.04
C SER A 75 -11.92 -3.18 7.63
N ASN A 76 -11.44 -2.44 6.62
CA ASN A 76 -12.10 -1.26 6.07
C ASN A 76 -12.95 -1.57 4.83
N LEU A 77 -12.94 -2.80 4.31
CA LEU A 77 -13.77 -3.17 3.17
C LEU A 77 -15.20 -3.47 3.60
N ALA A 78 -16.15 -2.99 2.80
CA ALA A 78 -17.52 -3.50 2.86
C ALA A 78 -17.55 -5.02 2.57
N PRO A 79 -18.61 -5.74 2.98
CA PRO A 79 -18.80 -7.13 2.57
C PRO A 79 -18.72 -7.27 1.04
N ASN A 80 -17.91 -8.21 0.55
CA ASN A 80 -17.59 -8.41 -0.88
C ASN A 80 -16.86 -7.25 -1.57
N GLY A 81 -16.35 -6.28 -0.79
CA GLY A 81 -15.51 -5.20 -1.29
C GLY A 81 -14.24 -5.71 -1.96
N ARG A 82 -13.70 -4.91 -2.87
CA ARG A 82 -12.48 -5.22 -3.62
C ARG A 82 -11.47 -4.11 -3.43
N ILE A 83 -10.19 -4.50 -3.43
CA ILE A 83 -9.06 -3.59 -3.44
C ILE A 83 -8.23 -3.87 -4.68
N ALA A 84 -7.75 -2.81 -5.31
CA ALA A 84 -6.70 -2.88 -6.32
C ALA A 84 -5.41 -2.38 -5.68
N ILE A 85 -4.34 -3.17 -5.80
CA ILE A 85 -3.02 -2.86 -5.25
C ILE A 85 -2.08 -2.72 -6.44
N VAL A 86 -1.37 -1.61 -6.50
CA VAL A 86 -0.27 -1.44 -7.45
C VAL A 86 1.01 -1.77 -6.69
N ILE A 87 1.69 -2.80 -7.17
CA ILE A 87 2.99 -3.23 -6.66
C ILE A 87 4.04 -3.01 -7.73
N GLY A 88 5.24 -2.62 -7.32
CA GLY A 88 6.39 -2.53 -8.19
C GLY A 88 7.37 -3.64 -7.84
N ASP A 89 7.93 -4.28 -8.86
CA ASP A 89 8.99 -5.27 -8.65
C ASP A 89 10.23 -4.59 -8.09
N GLY A 90 10.78 -5.19 -7.02
CA GLY A 90 11.87 -4.61 -6.27
C GLY A 90 12.89 -5.66 -5.85
N ASP A 91 14.11 -5.53 -6.37
CA ASP A 91 15.34 -5.96 -5.70
C ASP A 91 15.34 -7.42 -5.21
N GLY A 92 14.93 -8.33 -6.11
CA GLY A 92 15.00 -9.79 -5.93
C GLY A 92 13.84 -10.45 -5.20
N ILE A 93 12.78 -9.69 -4.85
CA ILE A 93 11.54 -10.24 -4.30
C ILE A 93 10.48 -10.27 -5.40
N ASP A 94 9.83 -11.42 -5.59
CA ASP A 94 8.58 -11.48 -6.35
C ASP A 94 7.48 -10.81 -5.52
N ALA A 95 7.18 -9.56 -5.87
CA ALA A 95 6.23 -8.76 -5.12
C ALA A 95 4.80 -9.33 -5.23
N LEU A 96 4.45 -9.92 -6.38
CA LEU A 96 3.12 -10.48 -6.60
C LEU A 96 2.91 -11.72 -5.73
N GLU A 97 3.87 -12.65 -5.76
CA GLU A 97 3.83 -13.85 -4.93
C GLU A 97 3.77 -13.47 -3.46
N SER A 98 4.66 -12.58 -3.01
CA SER A 98 4.71 -12.14 -1.62
C SER A 98 3.42 -11.44 -1.14
N THR A 99 2.80 -10.61 -1.99
CA THR A 99 1.50 -10.01 -1.67
C THR A 99 0.39 -11.07 -1.59
N CYS A 100 0.40 -12.07 -2.47
CA CYS A 100 -0.56 -13.17 -2.43
C CYS A 100 -0.42 -14.00 -1.14
N ASP A 101 0.80 -14.31 -0.73
CA ASP A 101 1.09 -15.02 0.51
C ASP A 101 0.63 -14.23 1.74
N ALA A 102 0.89 -12.93 1.77
CA ALA A 102 0.42 -12.05 2.84
C ALA A 102 -1.13 -12.00 2.89
N ALA A 103 -1.79 -11.95 1.74
CA ALA A 103 -3.25 -11.99 1.66
C ALA A 103 -3.83 -13.32 2.17
N ALA A 104 -3.18 -14.44 1.85
CA ALA A 104 -3.55 -15.76 2.35
C ALA A 104 -3.38 -15.86 3.87
N ALA A 105 -2.27 -15.35 4.42
CA ALA A 105 -2.00 -15.32 5.86
C ALA A 105 -3.01 -14.47 6.65
N VAL A 106 -3.45 -13.33 6.09
CA VAL A 106 -4.49 -12.48 6.69
C VAL A 106 -5.87 -13.13 6.60
N GLY A 107 -6.12 -13.94 5.57
CA GLY A 107 -7.39 -14.59 5.29
C GLY A 107 -8.50 -13.62 4.86
N GLY A 108 -9.53 -14.14 4.21
CA GLY A 108 -10.68 -13.34 3.76
C GLY A 108 -10.39 -12.38 2.59
N LEU A 109 -9.19 -12.45 2.00
CA LEU A 109 -8.83 -11.82 0.74
C LEU A 109 -8.45 -12.93 -0.25
N LYS A 110 -8.81 -12.74 -1.52
CA LYS A 110 -8.47 -13.66 -2.62
C LYS A 110 -8.12 -12.83 -3.85
N LEU A 111 -7.07 -13.23 -4.56
CA LEU A 111 -6.73 -12.64 -5.85
C LEU A 111 -7.84 -12.92 -6.87
N CYS A 112 -8.40 -11.86 -7.47
CA CYS A 112 -9.40 -11.97 -8.53
C CYS A 112 -8.81 -11.85 -9.94
N GLY A 113 -7.66 -11.19 -10.08
CA GLY A 113 -6.97 -10.96 -11.34
C GLY A 113 -5.77 -10.04 -11.14
N TRP A 114 -4.85 -10.03 -12.10
CA TRP A 114 -3.67 -9.18 -12.10
C TRP A 114 -3.28 -8.80 -13.53
N ALA A 115 -2.51 -7.73 -13.66
CA ALA A 115 -1.85 -7.33 -14.88
C ALA A 115 -0.46 -6.80 -14.52
N SER A 116 0.50 -6.96 -15.41
CA SER A 116 1.85 -6.43 -15.24
C SER A 116 2.29 -5.65 -16.47
N ILE A 117 3.18 -4.68 -16.24
CA ILE A 117 3.94 -4.02 -17.29
C ILE A 117 5.38 -4.45 -17.07
N ARG A 118 5.94 -5.20 -18.03
CA ARG A 118 7.37 -5.47 -18.04
C ARG A 118 8.06 -4.24 -18.61
N ALA A 119 9.15 -3.79 -17.98
CA ALA A 119 10.04 -2.86 -18.66
C ALA A 119 10.44 -3.51 -19.99
N ALA A 120 10.35 -2.77 -21.09
CA ALA A 120 10.97 -3.22 -22.33
C ALA A 120 12.43 -3.45 -21.99
N ASP A 121 12.95 -4.64 -22.28
CA ASP A 121 14.38 -4.85 -22.24
C ASP A 121 14.98 -3.76 -23.14
N ASN A 122 15.79 -2.86 -22.58
CA ASN A 122 16.62 -1.96 -23.38
C ASN A 122 17.72 -2.82 -24.01
N ASN A 123 17.32 -3.75 -24.86
CA ASN A 123 18.21 -4.54 -25.70
C ASN A 123 18.24 -3.83 -27.06
N ASP A 124 18.78 -2.62 -27.04
CA ASP A 124 19.27 -1.98 -28.26
C ASP A 124 20.41 -2.87 -28.76
N GLY A 125 20.07 -3.63 -29.80
CA GLY A 125 20.77 -4.84 -30.20
C GLY A 125 22.25 -4.63 -30.48
N ASP A 126 23.04 -5.53 -29.90
CA ASP A 126 24.21 -6.08 -30.56
C ASP A 126 24.15 -7.60 -30.40
N GLY A 127 23.87 -8.28 -31.52
CA GLY A 127 24.43 -9.59 -31.82
C GLY A 127 23.96 -10.80 -31.01
N ASP A 128 23.14 -11.60 -31.71
CA ASP A 128 23.23 -13.07 -31.76
C ASP A 128 22.78 -13.90 -30.54
N GLY A 129 21.65 -14.60 -30.75
CA GLY A 129 21.56 -16.02 -30.41
C GLY A 129 21.15 -16.40 -28.99
N GLY A 130 19.90 -16.86 -28.85
CA GLY A 130 19.62 -18.04 -28.01
C GLY A 130 18.75 -17.86 -26.77
N GLY A 131 17.46 -18.15 -26.94
CA GLY A 131 16.78 -19.21 -26.19
C GLY A 131 16.43 -19.02 -24.71
N GLY A 132 15.12 -18.80 -24.45
CA GLY A 132 14.41 -19.24 -23.23
C GLY A 132 14.81 -18.51 -21.93
N VAL A 133 13.96 -18.33 -20.92
CA VAL A 133 12.75 -19.03 -20.50
C VAL A 133 11.96 -18.00 -19.69
N ALA A 134 10.68 -17.79 -20.01
CA ALA A 134 9.79 -17.03 -19.12
C ALA A 134 9.44 -17.92 -17.92
N ARG A 135 9.72 -17.44 -16.71
CA ARG A 135 8.96 -17.84 -15.53
C ARG A 135 7.67 -17.02 -15.47
#